data_AF-S9PQM7-F1
#
_entry.id   AF-S9PQM7-F1
#
_cell.length_a   1.000
_cell.length_b   1.000
_cell.length_c   1.000
_cell.angle_alpha   90.00
_cell.angle_beta   90.00
_cell.angle_gamma   90.00
#
_symmetry.space_group_name_H-M   'P 1'
#
loop_
_entity.id
_entity.type
_entity.pdbx_description
1 polymer ?
#
loop_
_entity_poly.entity_id
_entity_poly.type
_entity_poly.pdbx_seq_one_letter_code
_entity_poly.pdbx_strand_id
1 'polypeptide(L)'
;MAKHQLIIPESIYTSFPVRSEAGRLKELCTLVINWKGTWAPDDDPELSLVVAPGDELEIVLSAERHQGGSLWLFKRELPLLLPENAVRSERTWERVDLERGSRVLQVNHALSRDSGESRYDLRVSELGQFPEPIVGQGQAGTLTASKP
;
A
#
# COMPACT_ATOMS: atom_id res chain seq x y z
N MET A 1 -17.33 8.08 10.16
CA MET A 1 -16.86 7.38 8.95
C MET A 1 -16.20 8.40 8.07
N ALA A 2 -14.87 8.37 7.99
CA ALA A 2 -14.11 9.20 7.07
C ALA A 2 -13.84 8.43 5.77
N LYS A 3 -13.71 9.15 4.66
CA LYS A 3 -13.30 8.59 3.37
C LYS A 3 -11.88 9.04 3.08
N HIS A 4 -11.00 8.07 2.83
CA HIS A 4 -9.59 8.27 2.51
C HIS A 4 -9.31 7.81 1.10
N GLN A 5 -8.33 8.42 0.44
CA GLN A 5 -7.99 8.10 -0.94
C GLN A 5 -6.51 7.73 -1.09
N LEU A 6 -6.26 6.61 -1.76
CA LEU A 6 -4.96 6.20 -2.26
C LEU A 6 -5.00 6.22 -3.78
N ILE A 7 -4.16 7.03 -4.40
CA ILE A 7 -4.10 7.18 -5.85
C ILE A 7 -2.89 6.39 -6.35
N ILE A 8 -3.11 5.47 -7.28
CA ILE A 8 -2.05 4.86 -8.07
C ILE A 8 -1.67 5.89 -9.15
N PRO A 9 -0.48 6.50 -9.07
CA PRO A 9 -0.07 7.55 -10.01
C PRO A 9 0.11 6.99 -11.43
N GLU A 10 0.04 7.90 -12.40
CA GLU A 10 0.19 7.56 -13.82
C GLU A 10 1.58 6.98 -14.10
N SER A 11 2.63 7.66 -13.62
CA SER A 11 4.01 7.22 -13.77
C SER A 11 4.26 5.90 -13.03
N ILE A 12 4.69 4.87 -13.74
CA ILE A 12 5.14 3.60 -13.14
C ILE A 12 6.51 3.73 -12.44
N TYR A 13 7.25 4.81 -12.71
CA TYR A 13 8.54 5.09 -12.06
C TYR A 13 8.39 5.56 -10.62
N THR A 14 7.20 6.04 -10.23
CA THR A 14 6.89 6.25 -8.82
C THR A 14 6.47 4.91 -8.22
N SER A 15 7.32 4.36 -7.34
CA SER A 15 7.07 3.06 -6.69
C SER A 15 5.99 3.11 -5.60
N PHE A 16 5.39 4.28 -5.35
CA PHE A 16 4.49 4.53 -4.22
C PHE A 16 3.14 5.11 -4.68
N PRO A 17 2.03 4.81 -3.98
CA PRO A 17 0.80 5.56 -4.16
C PRO A 17 0.93 6.99 -3.63
N VAL A 18 0.01 7.86 -4.04
CA VAL A 18 -0.06 9.24 -3.59
C VAL A 18 -1.42 9.57 -2.99
N ARG A 19 -1.49 10.62 -2.15
CA ARG A 19 -2.74 11.27 -1.75
C ARG A 19 -2.79 12.71 -2.22
N SER A 20 -4.00 13.19 -2.52
CA SER A 20 -4.24 14.61 -2.77
C SER A 20 -4.50 15.34 -1.45
N GLU A 21 -3.67 16.32 -1.14
CA GLU A 21 -3.80 17.15 0.07
C GLU A 21 -3.48 18.60 -0.28
N ALA A 22 -4.40 19.52 0.01
CA ALA A 22 -4.27 20.96 -0.29
C ALA A 22 -3.85 21.24 -1.75
N GLY A 23 -4.36 20.44 -2.70
CA GLY A 23 -4.06 20.58 -4.13
C GLY A 23 -2.68 20.07 -4.56
N ARG A 24 -1.96 19.36 -3.69
CA ARG A 24 -0.68 18.70 -3.99
C ARG A 24 -0.80 17.20 -3.85
N LEU A 25 -0.08 16.47 -4.71
CA LEU A 25 0.10 15.03 -4.55
C LEU A 25 1.27 14.77 -3.61
N LYS A 26 1.04 14.01 -2.54
CA LYS A 26 2.07 13.56 -1.60
C LYS A 26 2.23 12.06 -1.68
N GLU A 27 3.46 11.58 -1.74
CA GLU A 27 3.77 10.15 -1.70
C GLU A 27 3.40 9.55 -0.34
N LEU A 28 2.93 8.31 -0.38
CA LEU A 28 2.59 7.53 0.79
C LEU A 28 3.36 6.21 0.78
N CYS A 29 4.19 6.03 1.79
CA CYS A 29 4.97 4.82 1.98
C CYS A 29 4.25 3.82 2.88
N THR A 30 3.39 4.29 3.80
CA THR A 30 2.83 3.46 4.86
C THR A 30 1.34 3.70 5.05
N LEU A 31 0.56 2.62 5.07
CA LEU A 31 -0.82 2.61 5.57
C LEU A 31 -0.80 2.11 7.01
N VAL A 32 -1.36 2.91 7.92
CA VAL A 32 -1.51 2.57 9.34
C VAL A 32 -2.99 2.39 9.63
N ILE A 33 -3.38 1.17 9.99
CA ILE A 33 -4.73 0.87 10.49
C ILE A 33 -4.66 0.91 12.02
N ASN A 34 -5.31 1.89 12.63
CA ASN A 34 -5.23 2.11 14.07
C ASN A 34 -6.58 1.90 14.77
N TRP A 35 -6.71 0.76 15.48
CA TRP A 35 -7.89 0.42 16.27
C TRP A 35 -7.93 1.08 17.64
N LYS A 36 -6.78 1.54 18.16
CA LYS A 36 -6.68 2.17 19.49
C LYS A 36 -7.19 3.61 19.50
N GLY A 37 -7.32 4.24 18.33
CA GLY A 37 -7.72 5.65 18.20
C GLY A 37 -6.66 6.67 18.64
N THR A 38 -5.52 6.20 19.16
CA THR A 38 -4.36 7.03 19.52
C THR A 38 -3.18 6.59 18.65
N TRP A 39 -2.64 7.51 17.84
CA TRP A 39 -1.47 7.24 17.02
C TRP A 39 -0.29 8.10 17.48
N ALA A 40 0.85 7.47 17.69
CA ALA A 40 2.13 8.12 17.88
C ALA A 40 3.03 7.69 16.71
N PRO A 41 3.48 8.63 15.86
CA PRO A 41 4.29 8.27 14.71
C PRO A 41 5.67 7.78 15.15
N ASP A 42 5.99 6.52 14.89
CA ASP A 42 7.39 6.04 14.93
C ASP A 42 8.13 6.32 13.60
N ASP A 43 7.37 6.56 12.53
CA ASP A 43 7.84 6.89 11.18
C ASP A 43 7.44 8.32 10.80
N ASP A 44 7.94 8.83 9.66
CA ASP A 44 7.54 10.14 9.15
C ASP A 44 6.00 10.21 8.94
N PRO A 45 5.29 11.10 9.67
CA PRO A 45 3.85 11.20 9.55
C PRO A 45 3.39 11.73 8.20
N GLU A 46 4.25 12.44 7.45
CA GLU A 46 3.92 12.96 6.13
C GLU A 46 3.81 11.86 5.07
N LEU A 47 4.53 10.75 5.26
CA LEU A 47 4.54 9.58 4.37
C LEU A 47 3.51 8.51 4.79
N SER A 48 2.73 8.78 5.83
CA SER A 48 1.80 7.84 6.44
C SER A 48 0.34 8.25 6.21
N LEU A 49 -0.49 7.28 5.83
CA LEU A 49 -1.94 7.40 5.84
C LEU A 49 -2.50 6.60 7.01
N VAL A 50 -3.10 7.29 7.98
CA VAL A 50 -3.72 6.66 9.15
C VAL A 50 -5.21 6.55 8.94
N VAL A 51 -5.75 5.34 9.07
CA VAL A 51 -7.18 5.05 8.94
C VAL A 51 -7.70 4.35 10.19
N ALA A 52 -8.95 4.63 10.53
CA ALA A 52 -9.63 4.01 11.66
C ALA A 52 -10.58 2.90 11.19
N PRO A 53 -10.94 1.96 12.08
CA PRO A 53 -11.99 0.99 11.83
C PRO A 53 -13.31 1.64 11.41
N GLY A 54 -13.93 1.11 10.37
CA GLY A 54 -15.16 1.64 9.80
C GLY A 54 -14.97 2.82 8.87
N ASP A 55 -13.73 3.29 8.64
CA ASP A 55 -13.43 4.22 7.55
C ASP A 55 -13.52 3.53 6.19
N GLU A 56 -13.67 4.33 5.14
CA GLU A 56 -13.62 3.89 3.75
C GLU A 56 -12.27 4.26 3.13
N LEU A 57 -11.61 3.29 2.52
CA LEU A 57 -10.39 3.46 1.75
C LEU A 57 -10.70 3.30 0.26
N GLU A 58 -10.70 4.39 -0.48
CA GLU A 58 -10.86 4.40 -1.92
C GLU A 58 -9.48 4.34 -2.60
N ILE A 59 -9.24 3.28 -3.36
CA ILE A 59 -8.05 3.15 -4.19
C ILE A 59 -8.46 3.59 -5.60
N VAL A 60 -7.76 4.57 -6.15
CA VAL A 60 -8.08 5.19 -7.43
C VAL A 60 -6.92 4.97 -8.39
N LEU A 61 -7.23 4.50 -9.59
CA LEU A 61 -6.29 4.55 -10.69
C LEU A 61 -6.34 5.95 -11.31
N SER A 62 -5.19 6.63 -11.43
CA SER A 62 -5.14 7.87 -12.20
C SER A 62 -5.72 7.65 -13.60
N ALA A 63 -6.57 8.56 -14.06
CA ALA A 63 -7.51 8.37 -15.17
C ALA A 63 -6.88 8.03 -16.54
N GLU A 64 -5.55 8.17 -16.66
CA GLU A 64 -4.81 8.03 -17.92
C GLU A 64 -4.05 6.70 -18.05
N ARG A 65 -4.16 5.78 -17.08
CA ARG A 65 -3.52 4.45 -17.21
C ARG A 65 -4.30 3.52 -18.13
N HIS A 66 -3.75 3.29 -19.32
CA HIS A 66 -4.30 2.38 -20.33
C HIS A 66 -4.27 0.89 -19.95
N GLN A 67 -3.42 0.48 -19.01
CA GLN A 67 -3.17 -0.94 -18.69
C GLN A 67 -3.51 -1.32 -17.24
N GLY A 68 -4.21 -0.46 -16.50
CA GLY A 68 -4.50 -0.71 -15.08
C GLY A 68 -3.27 -0.53 -14.17
N GLY A 69 -3.41 -0.93 -12.91
CA GLY A 69 -2.33 -0.89 -11.92
C GLY A 69 -2.63 -1.76 -10.70
N SER A 70 -1.59 -2.12 -9.98
CA SER A 70 -1.70 -2.87 -8.73
C SER A 70 -1.17 -2.04 -7.57
N LEU A 71 -1.93 -1.97 -6.48
CA LEU A 71 -1.47 -1.53 -5.18
C LEU A 71 -1.08 -2.76 -4.37
N TRP A 72 0.11 -2.74 -3.79
CA TRP A 72 0.66 -3.79 -2.98
C TRP A 72 0.80 -3.33 -1.53
N LEU A 73 0.40 -4.18 -0.58
CA LEU A 73 0.46 -3.94 0.86
C LEU A 73 1.33 -5.01 1.52
N PHE A 74 2.46 -4.60 2.10
CA PHE A 74 3.34 -5.50 2.84
C PHE A 74 3.20 -5.32 4.33
N LYS A 75 2.78 -6.36 5.05
CA LYS A 75 2.74 -6.29 6.52
C LYS A 75 4.16 -6.40 7.07
N ARG A 76 4.62 -5.38 7.81
CA ARG A 76 5.96 -5.35 8.41
C ARG A 76 6.21 -6.46 9.45
N GLU A 77 5.14 -6.99 10.05
CA GLU A 77 5.22 -8.06 11.06
C GLU A 77 4.15 -9.16 10.79
N LEU A 78 4.59 -10.28 10.20
CA LEU A 78 4.03 -11.67 10.08
C LEU A 78 2.57 -11.99 10.54
N PRO A 79 1.93 -13.03 9.95
CA PRO A 79 1.34 -13.09 8.62
C PRO A 79 -0.20 -12.88 8.63
N LEU A 80 -0.79 -12.51 7.48
CA LEU A 80 -2.23 -12.27 7.32
C LEU A 80 -3.00 -13.46 6.70
N LEU A 81 -4.29 -13.57 7.06
CA LEU A 81 -5.32 -14.36 6.38
C LEU A 81 -6.34 -13.37 5.79
N LEU A 82 -6.45 -13.38 4.47
CA LEU A 82 -7.29 -12.51 3.64
C LEU A 82 -8.63 -13.15 3.23
N PRO A 83 -9.55 -12.35 2.67
CA PRO A 83 -10.75 -12.83 1.96
C PRO A 83 -10.44 -13.74 0.74
N GLU A 84 -11.40 -14.57 0.34
CA GLU A 84 -11.28 -15.70 -0.63
C GLU A 84 -10.67 -15.35 -2.00
N ASN A 85 -10.64 -14.07 -2.38
CA ASN A 85 -10.26 -13.63 -3.74
C ASN A 85 -8.84 -13.08 -3.83
N ALA A 86 -8.07 -13.12 -2.75
CA ALA A 86 -6.74 -12.54 -2.72
C ALA A 86 -5.67 -13.59 -3.05
N VAL A 87 -4.86 -13.29 -4.07
CA VAL A 87 -3.76 -14.15 -4.53
C VAL A 87 -2.59 -13.95 -3.57
N ARG A 88 -2.38 -14.92 -2.68
CA ARG A 88 -1.21 -14.96 -1.79
C ARG A 88 0.06 -15.12 -2.62
N SER A 89 0.95 -14.13 -2.54
CA SER A 89 2.33 -14.27 -2.98
C SER A 89 3.16 -14.93 -1.87
N GLU A 90 4.23 -15.66 -2.22
CA GLU A 90 5.15 -16.29 -1.26
C GLU A 90 5.86 -15.29 -0.30
N ARG A 91 5.63 -13.98 -0.48
CA ARG A 91 6.37 -12.91 0.21
C ARG A 91 5.59 -12.14 1.28
N THR A 92 4.39 -12.54 1.71
CA THR A 92 3.59 -11.78 2.72
C THR A 92 3.09 -10.42 2.21
N TRP A 93 2.93 -10.29 0.89
CA TRP A 93 2.38 -9.10 0.24
C TRP A 93 0.95 -9.37 -0.24
N GLU A 94 0.07 -8.41 0.04
CA GLU A 94 -1.29 -8.37 -0.47
C GLU A 94 -1.38 -7.45 -1.68
N ARG A 95 -2.31 -7.75 -2.60
CA ARG A 95 -2.45 -7.00 -3.85
C ARG A 95 -3.89 -6.59 -4.10
N VAL A 96 -4.08 -5.35 -4.50
CA VAL A 96 -5.33 -4.82 -5.03
C VAL A 96 -5.11 -4.38 -6.46
N ASP A 97 -5.77 -5.08 -7.37
CA ASP A 97 -5.72 -4.80 -8.81
C ASP A 97 -6.85 -3.85 -9.21
N LEU A 98 -6.50 -2.89 -10.07
CA LEU A 98 -7.41 -1.94 -10.69
C LEU A 98 -7.16 -1.91 -12.19
N GLU A 99 -8.13 -2.41 -12.97
CA GLU A 99 -8.08 -2.28 -14.43
C GLU A 99 -8.50 -0.87 -14.89
N ARG A 100 -9.47 -0.25 -14.19
CA ARG A 100 -9.98 1.10 -14.46
C ARG A 100 -10.69 1.67 -13.23
N GLY A 101 -10.74 3.00 -13.14
CA GLY A 101 -11.56 3.71 -12.15
C GLY A 101 -11.05 3.55 -10.71
N SER A 102 -11.97 3.33 -9.78
CA SER A 102 -11.64 3.18 -8.36
C SER A 102 -12.28 1.94 -7.73
N ARG A 103 -11.73 1.53 -6.60
CA ARG A 103 -12.28 0.47 -5.74
C ARG A 103 -12.32 0.97 -4.30
N VAL A 104 -13.47 0.83 -3.67
CA VAL A 104 -13.67 1.18 -2.27
C VAL A 104 -13.52 -0.07 -1.41
N LEU A 105 -12.73 0.03 -0.36
CA LEU A 105 -12.54 -0.99 0.66
C LEU A 105 -13.00 -0.44 2.00
N GLN A 106 -13.77 -1.22 2.75
CA GLN A 106 -14.10 -0.87 4.13
C GLN A 106 -12.98 -1.32 5.06
N VAL A 107 -12.46 -0.41 5.87
CA VAL A 107 -11.44 -0.70 6.88
C VAL A 107 -12.07 -1.54 8.00
N ASN A 108 -11.82 -2.84 7.96
CA ASN A 108 -12.40 -3.81 8.89
C ASN A 108 -11.39 -4.91 9.24
N HIS A 109 -11.82 -5.90 10.02
CA HIS A 109 -10.96 -6.99 10.47
C HIS A 109 -10.43 -7.91 9.35
N ALA A 110 -10.98 -7.82 8.13
CA ALA A 110 -10.42 -8.49 6.97
C ALA A 110 -9.16 -7.79 6.44
N LEU A 111 -9.01 -6.48 6.71
CA LEU A 111 -7.80 -5.70 6.37
C LEU A 111 -6.79 -5.63 7.52
N SER A 112 -7.21 -5.79 8.77
CA SER A 112 -6.31 -5.86 9.94
C SER A 112 -6.96 -6.67 11.06
N ARG A 113 -6.38 -7.82 11.39
CA ARG A 113 -6.85 -8.68 12.48
C ARG A 113 -6.42 -8.18 13.86
N ASP A 114 -5.42 -7.31 13.93
CA ASP A 114 -4.89 -6.84 15.20
C ASP A 114 -5.81 -5.74 15.74
N SER A 115 -6.32 -5.91 16.96
CA SER A 115 -7.10 -4.88 17.67
C SER A 115 -6.25 -3.71 18.19
N GLY A 116 -5.00 -3.61 17.71
CA GLY A 116 -4.03 -2.59 18.05
C GLY A 116 -3.73 -1.68 16.87
N GLU A 117 -2.50 -1.77 16.38
CA GLU A 117 -2.05 -1.03 15.20
C GLU A 117 -1.50 -2.02 14.18
N SER A 118 -1.86 -1.86 12.91
CA SER A 118 -1.25 -2.62 11.81
C SER A 118 -0.65 -1.66 10.81
N ARG A 119 0.61 -1.91 10.43
CA ARG A 119 1.33 -1.12 9.44
C ARG A 119 1.60 -1.93 8.18
N TYR A 120 1.33 -1.30 7.05
CA TYR A 120 1.57 -1.86 5.73
C TYR A 120 2.46 -0.93 4.92
N ASP A 121 3.56 -1.45 4.40
CA ASP A 121 4.31 -0.74 3.37
C ASP A 121 3.55 -0.80 2.06
N LEU A 122 3.44 0.36 1.42
CA LEU A 122 2.69 0.53 0.19
C LEU A 122 3.64 0.54 -1.00
N ARG A 123 3.25 -0.17 -2.04
CA ARG A 123 3.93 -0.15 -3.34
C ARG A 123 2.93 -0.14 -4.47
N VAL A 124 3.34 0.40 -5.62
CA VAL A 124 2.55 0.29 -6.86
C VAL A 124 3.37 -0.35 -7.98
N SER A 125 2.66 -0.90 -8.96
CA SER A 125 3.24 -1.49 -10.16
C SER A 125 2.26 -1.41 -11.33
N GLU A 126 2.70 -1.89 -12.49
CA GLU A 126 1.78 -2.34 -13.54
C GLU A 126 0.87 -3.46 -13.03
N LEU A 127 -0.27 -3.63 -13.70
CA LEU A 127 -1.28 -4.60 -13.33
C LEU A 127 -0.68 -6.02 -13.27
N GLY A 128 -0.77 -6.63 -12.08
CA GLY A 128 -0.32 -7.99 -11.81
C GLY A 128 1.19 -8.17 -11.65
N GLN A 129 2.00 -7.16 -12.00
CA GLN A 129 3.45 -7.19 -11.89
C GLN A 129 3.90 -6.97 -10.45
N PHE A 130 5.01 -7.58 -10.03
CA PHE A 130 5.60 -7.26 -8.73
C PHE A 130 6.22 -5.86 -8.77
N PRO A 131 6.16 -5.09 -7.67
CA PRO A 131 6.83 -3.81 -7.59
C PRO A 131 8.36 -4.01 -7.63
N GLU A 132 9.08 -3.00 -8.11
CA GLU A 132 10.54 -3.05 -8.15
C GLU A 132 11.14 -3.30 -6.76
N PRO A 133 12.19 -4.15 -6.66
CA PRO A 133 12.87 -4.38 -5.40
C PRO A 133 13.48 -3.09 -4.88
N ILE A 134 13.45 -2.89 -3.56
CA ILE A 134 14.12 -1.76 -2.91
C ILE A 134 15.63 -1.90 -3.14
N VAL A 135 16.24 -1.00 -3.90
CA VAL A 135 17.71 -0.88 -3.97
C VAL A 135 18.22 -0.57 -2.55
N GLY A 136 18.94 -1.51 -1.95
CA GLY A 136 19.44 -1.42 -0.56
C GLY A 136 18.82 -2.39 0.43
N GLN A 137 17.68 -3.03 0.11
CA GLN A 137 17.28 -4.27 0.78
C GLN A 137 17.79 -5.43 -0.07
N GLY A 138 19.08 -5.72 0.08
CA GLY A 138 19.69 -6.89 -0.53
C GLY A 138 18.86 -8.12 -0.18
N GLN A 139 18.49 -8.90 -1.19
CA GLN A 139 18.22 -10.31 -0.97
C GLN A 139 19.43 -10.86 -0.18
N ALA A 140 19.17 -11.50 0.96
CA ALA A 140 20.16 -12.35 1.59
C ALA A 140 20.53 -13.45 0.57
N GLY A 141 21.53 -13.19 -0.27
CA GLY A 141 21.92 -14.08 -1.37
C GLY A 141 22.48 -13.41 -2.62
N THR A 142 22.25 -12.12 -2.87
CA THR A 142 22.78 -11.44 -4.09
C THR A 142 23.57 -10.18 -3.75
N LEU A 143 24.71 -10.38 -3.08
CA LEU A 143 25.83 -9.45 -3.15
C LEU A 143 26.51 -9.62 -4.52
N THR A 144 25.94 -9.04 -5.58
CA THR A 144 26.74 -8.74 -6.77
C THR A 144 27.50 -7.45 -6.50
N ALA A 145 28.67 -7.58 -5.89
CA ALA A 145 29.68 -6.53 -5.91
C ALA A 145 30.01 -6.21 -7.37
N SER A 146 29.53 -5.07 -7.87
CA SER A 146 30.07 -4.49 -9.10
C SER A 146 31.53 -4.12 -8.78
N LYS A 147 32.48 -4.79 -9.42
CA LYS A 147 33.91 -4.44 -9.33
C LYS A 147 34.12 -3.00 -9.83
N PRO A 148 35.18 -2.30 -9.33
CA PRO A 148 35.46 -0.92 -9.70
C PRO A 148 35.82 -0.78 -11.19
#